data_AF-A0A2V9NQY3-F1
#
_entry.id   AF-A0A2V9NQY3-F1
#
_cell.length_a   1.000
_cell.length_b   1.000
_cell.length_c   1.000
_cell.angle_alpha   90.00
_cell.angle_beta   90.00
_cell.angle_gamma   90.00
#
_symmetry.space_group_name_H-M   'P 1'
#
loop_
_entity.id
_entity.type
_entity.pdbx_description
1 polymer ?
#
loop_
_entity_poly.entity_id
_entity_poly.type
_entity_poly.pdbx_seq_one_letter_code
_entity_poly.pdbx_strand_id
1 'polypeptide(L)'
;MKYGNMFAVFDRHGDMGPAGRGEEGIFFQGTRHLTHLVASIWNLRPLLLSSSIQADNFVFTADLANVDVQSEKGNIIVPRDMVHLERSKFLWQDVSYEEFKIVHYALEPLVIPLRFTLAADFADIFEVRGTRRQKRGRRLPDEIRDDVLVLSYLGLDGALRQTHIKCHPKPKQISGSEIICEFALQPKESAHCQLTVAASIQHNSHPPQRHWMSFSSALSGANTELQAASHGLCQISSS
;
A
#
# COMPACT_ATOMS: atom_id res chain seq x y z
N MET A 1 0.01 -5.34 -11.10
CA MET A 1 -0.98 -4.27 -11.41
C MET A 1 -0.28 -3.08 -12.04
N LYS A 2 -0.85 -2.40 -13.03
CA LYS A 2 -0.24 -1.25 -13.71
C LYS A 2 -1.29 -0.21 -14.11
N TYR A 3 -0.95 1.06 -13.94
CA TYR A 3 -1.70 2.18 -14.50
C TYR A 3 -0.74 3.31 -14.88
N GLY A 4 -0.82 3.79 -16.13
CA GLY A 4 0.08 4.84 -16.65
C GLY A 4 1.56 4.49 -16.47
N ASN A 5 2.28 5.36 -15.76
CA ASN A 5 3.71 5.24 -15.48
C ASN A 5 4.03 4.50 -14.17
N MET A 6 3.00 4.09 -13.42
CA MET A 6 3.12 3.38 -12.15
C MET A 6 2.73 1.91 -12.29
N PHE A 7 3.50 1.02 -11.67
CA PHE A 7 3.10 -0.38 -11.51
C PHE A 7 3.51 -0.90 -10.14
N ALA A 8 2.80 -1.91 -9.67
CA ALA A 8 3.04 -2.56 -8.40
C ALA A 8 3.11 -4.08 -8.57
N VAL A 9 4.11 -4.68 -7.92
CA VAL A 9 4.34 -6.12 -7.81
C VAL A 9 4.28 -6.48 -6.34
N PHE A 10 3.38 -7.37 -5.97
CA PHE A 10 3.08 -7.77 -4.59
C PHE A 10 2.59 -9.21 -4.58
N ASP A 11 2.61 -9.83 -3.40
CA ASP A 11 2.18 -11.22 -3.23
C ASP A 11 0.64 -11.36 -3.12
N ARG A 12 0.15 -12.57 -2.85
CA ARG A 12 -1.30 -12.83 -2.78
C ARG A 12 -2.01 -12.14 -1.60
N HIS A 13 -1.27 -11.63 -0.61
CA HIS A 13 -1.83 -10.84 0.50
C HIS A 13 -1.92 -9.35 0.14
N GLY A 14 -1.37 -8.94 -1.01
CA GLY A 14 -1.17 -7.55 -1.39
C GLY A 14 0.12 -6.95 -0.82
N ASP A 15 0.92 -7.74 -0.11
CA ASP A 15 2.12 -7.27 0.58
C ASP A 15 3.32 -7.19 -0.37
N MET A 16 4.23 -6.28 -0.06
CA MET A 16 5.53 -6.16 -0.70
C MET A 16 6.59 -6.47 0.36
N GLY A 17 7.22 -7.63 0.28
CA GLY A 17 8.16 -8.17 1.26
C GLY A 17 9.48 -8.58 0.62
N PRO A 18 10.49 -8.96 1.41
CA PRO A 18 11.71 -9.59 0.88
C PRO A 18 11.46 -11.01 0.35
N ALA A 19 10.21 -11.42 0.13
CA ALA A 19 9.87 -12.76 -0.33
C ALA A 19 10.28 -12.94 -1.81
N GLY A 20 10.61 -14.18 -2.17
CA GLY A 20 10.93 -14.54 -3.55
C GLY A 20 12.24 -13.92 -4.08
N ARG A 21 12.19 -13.34 -5.29
CA ARG A 21 13.36 -12.79 -6.01
C ARG A 21 13.66 -11.32 -5.67
N GLY A 22 12.93 -10.72 -4.74
CA GLY A 22 13.10 -9.30 -4.39
C GLY A 22 12.67 -8.35 -5.50
N GLU A 23 11.74 -8.78 -6.37
CA GLU A 23 11.17 -7.98 -7.48
C GLU A 23 9.93 -7.18 -7.05
N GLU A 24 9.42 -7.44 -5.85
CA GLU A 24 8.26 -6.76 -5.28
C GLU A 24 8.53 -5.27 -5.03
N GLY A 25 7.48 -4.46 -5.13
CA GLY A 25 7.55 -3.03 -4.89
C GLY A 25 6.57 -2.20 -5.71
N ILE A 26 6.53 -0.90 -5.40
CA ILE A 26 5.87 0.12 -6.21
C ILE A 26 6.92 0.81 -7.06
N PHE A 27 6.69 0.84 -8.35
CA PHE A 27 7.59 1.42 -9.33
C PHE A 27 6.90 2.59 -10.03
N PHE A 28 7.66 3.66 -10.24
CA PHE A 28 7.23 4.82 -11.00
C PHE A 28 8.37 5.26 -11.91
N GLN A 29 8.07 5.41 -13.20
CA GLN A 29 9.05 5.80 -14.23
C GLN A 29 10.37 5.00 -14.16
N GLY A 30 10.25 3.68 -13.98
CA GLY A 30 11.41 2.76 -13.98
C GLY A 30 12.23 2.74 -12.69
N THR A 31 11.83 3.46 -11.64
CA THR A 31 12.46 3.42 -10.31
C THR A 31 11.52 2.82 -9.27
N ARG A 32 12.03 1.97 -8.38
CA ARG A 32 11.29 1.38 -7.27
C ARG A 32 11.21 2.36 -6.09
N HIS A 33 10.03 2.92 -5.88
CA HIS A 33 9.73 3.90 -4.85
C HIS A 33 9.46 3.29 -3.47
N LEU A 34 8.89 2.09 -3.43
CA LEU A 34 8.76 1.27 -2.22
C LEU A 34 9.24 -0.15 -2.51
N THR A 35 10.10 -0.67 -1.66
CA THR A 35 10.53 -2.08 -1.68
C THR A 35 9.76 -2.95 -0.71
N HIS A 36 9.20 -2.31 0.32
CA HIS A 36 8.55 -2.99 1.40
C HIS A 36 7.29 -2.23 1.80
N LEU A 37 6.21 -2.97 1.95
CA LEU A 37 4.94 -2.54 2.53
C LEU A 37 4.16 -3.78 2.94
N VAL A 38 4.24 -4.13 4.21
CA VAL A 38 3.59 -5.31 4.79
C VAL A 38 2.60 -4.85 5.85
N ALA A 39 1.36 -5.33 5.76
CA ALA A 39 0.34 -5.11 6.76
C ALA A 39 0.31 -6.24 7.80
N SER A 40 0.22 -5.89 9.08
CA SER A 40 0.09 -6.84 10.19
C SER A 40 -0.91 -6.35 11.23
N ILE A 41 -1.55 -7.29 11.92
CA ILE A 41 -2.39 -7.01 13.09
C ILE A 41 -1.82 -7.74 14.30
N TRP A 42 -1.71 -7.06 15.44
CA TRP A 42 -0.98 -7.57 16.61
C TRP A 42 0.44 -8.07 16.28
N ASN A 43 1.13 -7.40 15.35
CA ASN A 43 2.45 -7.77 14.82
C ASN A 43 2.51 -9.16 14.15
N LEU A 44 1.35 -9.76 13.86
CA LEU A 44 1.22 -11.03 13.18
C LEU A 44 0.69 -10.78 11.77
N ARG A 45 1.22 -11.53 10.82
CA ARG A 45 0.69 -11.52 9.46
C ARG A 45 -0.69 -12.20 9.47
N PRO A 46 -1.74 -11.54 8.95
CA PRO A 46 -3.05 -12.17 8.81
C PRO A 46 -3.00 -13.44 7.94
N LEU A 47 -3.90 -14.38 8.23
CA LEU A 47 -4.14 -15.56 7.40
C LEU A 47 -4.89 -15.15 6.13
N LEU A 48 -4.37 -15.53 4.96
CA LEU A 48 -5.06 -15.34 3.68
C LEU A 48 -6.20 -16.34 3.52
N LEU A 49 -7.43 -15.85 3.41
CA LEU A 49 -8.62 -16.64 3.10
C LEU A 49 -8.84 -16.70 1.59
N SER A 50 -8.79 -15.55 0.94
CA SER A 50 -9.06 -15.40 -0.48
C SER A 50 -8.34 -14.17 -1.05
N SER A 51 -8.04 -14.20 -2.35
CA SER A 51 -7.50 -13.04 -3.06
C SER A 51 -7.99 -13.05 -4.50
N SER A 52 -8.35 -11.90 -5.04
CA SER A 52 -8.75 -11.77 -6.44
C SER A 52 -8.25 -10.47 -7.05
N ILE A 53 -8.17 -10.45 -8.36
CA ILE A 53 -8.08 -9.22 -9.13
C ILE A 53 -9.37 -9.16 -9.94
N GLN A 54 -10.07 -8.02 -9.88
CA GLN A 54 -11.30 -7.81 -10.65
C GLN A 54 -11.05 -8.00 -12.15
N ALA A 55 -12.09 -8.34 -12.92
CA ALA A 55 -11.95 -8.76 -14.33
C ALA A 55 -11.32 -7.68 -15.25
N ASP A 56 -11.42 -6.41 -14.88
CA ASP A 56 -10.77 -5.28 -15.56
C ASP A 56 -9.29 -5.09 -15.17
N ASN A 57 -8.76 -5.98 -14.33
CA ASN A 57 -7.42 -5.93 -13.72
C ASN A 57 -7.14 -4.66 -12.92
N PHE A 58 -8.18 -3.93 -12.51
CA PHE A 58 -8.04 -2.60 -11.95
C PHE A 58 -7.91 -2.61 -10.42
N VAL A 59 -8.73 -3.42 -9.75
CA VAL A 59 -8.74 -3.53 -8.29
C VAL A 59 -8.32 -4.93 -7.85
N PHE A 60 -7.35 -4.97 -6.94
CA PHE A 60 -6.97 -6.16 -6.18
C PHE A 60 -7.75 -6.16 -4.87
N THR A 61 -8.25 -7.32 -4.48
CA THR A 61 -8.85 -7.54 -3.16
C THR A 61 -8.27 -8.78 -2.49
N ALA A 62 -8.16 -8.75 -1.16
CA ALA A 62 -7.84 -9.91 -0.35
C ALA A 62 -8.69 -9.94 0.92
N ASP A 63 -9.24 -11.13 1.20
CA ASP A 63 -9.90 -11.46 2.46
C ASP A 63 -8.89 -12.11 3.39
N LEU A 64 -8.74 -11.54 4.57
CA LEU A 64 -7.77 -11.94 5.56
C LEU A 64 -8.46 -12.16 6.91
N ALA A 65 -7.91 -13.03 7.75
CA ALA A 65 -8.34 -13.25 9.13
C ALA A 65 -7.16 -13.15 10.10
N ASN A 66 -7.41 -12.75 11.34
CA ASN A 66 -6.39 -12.87 12.37
C ASN A 66 -6.07 -14.35 12.66
N VAL A 67 -4.81 -14.61 13.01
CA VAL A 67 -4.39 -15.86 13.63
C VAL A 67 -4.57 -15.79 15.15
N ASP A 68 -4.30 -16.90 15.86
CA ASP A 68 -4.32 -16.92 17.32
C ASP A 68 -3.29 -15.91 17.87
N VAL A 69 -3.77 -14.94 18.64
CA VAL A 69 -2.94 -13.96 19.34
C VAL A 69 -2.66 -14.48 20.73
N GLN A 70 -1.38 -14.56 21.09
CA GLN A 70 -0.93 -15.08 22.37
C GLN A 70 -0.47 -13.95 23.30
N SER A 71 -0.75 -14.10 24.59
CA SER A 71 -0.10 -13.32 25.66
C SER A 71 1.37 -13.72 25.80
N GLU A 72 2.15 -12.92 26.54
CA GLU A 72 3.54 -13.25 26.89
C GLU A 72 3.70 -14.61 27.60
N LYS A 73 2.65 -15.09 28.27
CA LYS A 73 2.62 -16.39 28.96
C LYS A 73 2.25 -17.56 28.04
N GLY A 74 2.01 -17.31 26.75
CA GLY A 74 1.63 -18.32 25.75
C GLY A 74 0.14 -18.64 25.67
N ASN A 75 -0.70 -18.05 26.53
CA ASN A 75 -2.15 -18.25 26.47
C ASN A 75 -2.77 -17.46 25.31
N ILE A 76 -3.70 -18.06 24.57
CA ILE A 76 -4.47 -17.39 23.51
C ILE A 76 -5.38 -16.34 24.16
N ILE A 77 -5.20 -15.08 23.76
CA ILE A 77 -6.02 -13.94 24.22
C ILE A 77 -7.02 -13.47 23.17
N VAL A 78 -6.72 -13.68 21.88
CA VAL A 78 -7.68 -13.50 20.79
C VAL A 78 -7.59 -14.74 19.92
N PRO A 79 -8.64 -15.58 19.90
CA PRO A 79 -8.69 -16.71 18.97
C PRO A 79 -8.62 -16.25 17.51
N ARG A 80 -8.10 -17.10 16.63
CA ARG A 80 -8.19 -16.89 15.17
C ARG A 80 -9.62 -16.71 14.70
N ASP A 81 -9.77 -16.11 13.51
CA ASP A 81 -11.06 -15.87 12.83
C ASP A 81 -12.03 -14.95 13.60
N MET A 82 -11.51 -14.18 14.57
CA MET A 82 -12.28 -13.20 15.35
C MET A 82 -12.26 -11.80 14.72
N VAL A 83 -11.31 -11.52 13.84
CA VAL A 83 -11.16 -10.26 13.11
C VAL A 83 -10.97 -10.59 11.64
N HIS A 84 -11.89 -10.08 10.82
CA HIS A 84 -11.78 -10.09 9.37
C HIS A 84 -11.16 -8.78 8.89
N LEU A 85 -10.28 -8.88 7.91
CA LEU A 85 -9.61 -7.77 7.28
C LEU A 85 -9.80 -7.90 5.78
N GLU A 86 -10.55 -6.97 5.18
CA GLU A 86 -10.69 -6.84 3.74
C GLU A 86 -9.70 -5.77 3.26
N ARG A 87 -8.75 -6.17 2.42
CA ARG A 87 -7.80 -5.27 1.77
C ARG A 87 -8.22 -5.04 0.33
N SER A 88 -8.29 -3.77 -0.07
CA SER A 88 -8.49 -3.36 -1.47
C SER A 88 -7.35 -2.46 -1.92
N LYS A 89 -6.87 -2.64 -3.16
CA LYS A 89 -5.75 -1.89 -3.73
C LYS A 89 -5.98 -1.60 -5.21
N PHE A 90 -5.68 -0.40 -5.65
CA PHE A 90 -5.62 -0.05 -7.08
C PHE A 90 -4.58 1.04 -7.35
N LEU A 91 -4.23 1.23 -8.62
CA LEU A 91 -3.33 2.29 -9.08
C LEU A 91 -4.09 3.27 -9.97
N TRP A 92 -3.96 4.57 -9.72
CA TRP A 92 -4.58 5.60 -10.55
C TRP A 92 -3.82 6.92 -10.42
N GLN A 93 -3.57 7.57 -11.56
CA GLN A 93 -2.90 8.89 -11.64
C GLN A 93 -1.63 9.01 -10.77
N ASP A 94 -0.69 8.08 -10.94
CA ASP A 94 0.60 8.05 -10.23
C ASP A 94 0.48 7.89 -8.69
N VAL A 95 -0.63 7.32 -8.25
CA VAL A 95 -0.93 7.01 -6.85
C VAL A 95 -1.39 5.55 -6.71
N SER A 96 -0.86 4.86 -5.70
CA SER A 96 -1.41 3.61 -5.19
C SER A 96 -2.36 3.93 -4.05
N TYR A 97 -3.61 3.52 -4.19
CA TYR A 97 -4.63 3.63 -3.16
C TYR A 97 -4.84 2.26 -2.52
N GLU A 98 -4.83 2.21 -1.20
CA GLU A 98 -5.18 1.03 -0.42
C GLU A 98 -6.22 1.37 0.63
N GLU A 99 -7.16 0.45 0.84
CA GLU A 99 -8.12 0.49 1.92
C GLU A 99 -8.13 -0.86 2.65
N PHE A 100 -8.22 -0.78 3.98
CA PHE A 100 -8.30 -1.88 4.90
C PHE A 100 -9.57 -1.70 5.72
N LYS A 101 -10.56 -2.55 5.49
CA LYS A 101 -11.77 -2.63 6.32
C LYS A 101 -11.57 -3.74 7.34
N ILE A 102 -11.65 -3.36 8.62
CA ILE A 102 -11.49 -4.26 9.77
C ILE A 102 -12.87 -4.50 10.34
N VAL A 103 -13.27 -5.76 10.49
CA VAL A 103 -14.54 -6.14 11.12
C VAL A 103 -14.26 -7.07 12.29
N HIS A 104 -14.79 -6.72 13.46
CA HIS A 104 -14.60 -7.47 14.69
C HIS A 104 -15.78 -8.39 14.98
N TYR A 105 -15.54 -9.69 15.15
CA TYR A 105 -16.57 -10.73 15.36
C TYR A 105 -16.53 -11.42 16.73
N ALA A 106 -15.56 -11.09 17.60
CA ALA A 106 -15.57 -11.66 18.96
C ALA A 106 -16.71 -11.08 19.82
N LEU A 107 -16.96 -11.75 20.95
CA LEU A 107 -18.03 -11.39 21.90
C LEU A 107 -17.66 -10.23 22.83
N GLU A 108 -16.37 -9.97 23.01
CA GLU A 108 -15.84 -8.92 23.88
C GLU A 108 -15.18 -7.80 23.04
N PRO A 109 -15.13 -6.55 23.53
CA PRO A 109 -14.43 -5.46 22.84
C PRO A 109 -12.95 -5.76 22.61
N LEU A 110 -12.41 -5.33 21.46
CA LEU A 110 -10.98 -5.51 21.12
C LEU A 110 -10.31 -4.19 20.76
N VAL A 111 -9.02 -4.10 21.09
CA VAL A 111 -8.10 -3.09 20.57
C VAL A 111 -7.21 -3.77 19.52
N ILE A 112 -7.38 -3.37 18.26
CA ILE A 112 -6.75 -3.97 17.10
C ILE A 112 -5.69 -2.99 16.56
N PRO A 113 -4.38 -3.25 16.77
CA PRO A 113 -3.32 -2.46 16.17
C PRO A 113 -3.10 -2.93 14.74
N LEU A 114 -3.25 -2.03 13.76
CA LEU A 114 -2.89 -2.25 12.37
C LEU A 114 -1.55 -1.57 12.09
N ARG A 115 -0.54 -2.35 11.71
CA ARG A 115 0.82 -1.88 11.46
C ARG A 115 1.19 -2.08 10.00
N PHE A 116 1.74 -1.03 9.40
CA PHE A 116 2.39 -1.06 8.10
C PHE A 116 3.89 -0.93 8.31
N THR A 117 4.64 -1.97 7.95
CA THR A 117 6.11 -1.89 7.87
C THR A 117 6.50 -1.55 6.45
N LEU A 118 7.38 -0.58 6.25
CA LEU A 118 7.69 -0.02 4.94
C LEU A 118 9.18 0.29 4.76
N ALA A 119 9.63 0.30 3.51
CA ALA A 119 10.99 0.68 3.12
C ALA A 119 11.03 1.15 1.66
N ALA A 120 11.99 2.01 1.37
CA ALA A 120 12.27 2.51 0.02
C ALA A 120 13.76 2.41 -0.28
N ASP A 121 14.12 1.97 -1.48
CA ASP A 121 15.51 1.87 -1.94
C ASP A 121 15.82 2.77 -3.13
N PHE A 122 14.80 3.24 -3.87
CA PHE A 122 14.94 3.99 -5.12
C PHE A 122 15.79 3.26 -6.15
N ALA A 123 15.71 1.92 -6.17
CA ALA A 123 16.44 1.10 -7.12
C ALA A 123 15.83 1.18 -8.51
N ASP A 124 16.65 1.33 -9.54
CA ASP A 124 16.15 1.28 -10.91
C ASP A 124 15.80 -0.16 -11.33
N ILE A 125 15.00 -0.31 -12.39
CA ILE A 125 14.53 -1.63 -12.83
C ILE A 125 15.66 -2.60 -13.23
N PHE A 126 16.83 -2.10 -13.66
CA PHE A 126 17.98 -2.94 -13.97
C PHE A 126 18.67 -3.42 -12.68
N GLU A 127 18.74 -2.57 -11.65
CA GLU A 127 19.19 -2.97 -10.31
C GLU A 127 18.32 -4.10 -9.74
N VAL A 128 17.00 -3.96 -9.82
CA VAL A 128 16.06 -4.99 -9.37
C VAL A 128 16.23 -6.30 -10.16
N ARG A 129 16.61 -6.22 -11.44
CA ARG A 129 16.89 -7.37 -12.30
C ARG A 129 18.32 -7.93 -12.15
N GLY A 130 19.08 -7.47 -11.16
CA GLY A 130 20.39 -8.02 -10.80
C GLY A 130 21.60 -7.24 -11.34
N THR A 131 21.39 -6.11 -12.02
CA THR A 131 22.51 -5.24 -12.43
C THR A 131 23.07 -4.50 -11.24
N ARG A 132 24.35 -4.66 -10.94
CA ARG A 132 24.98 -3.91 -9.84
C ARG A 132 25.43 -2.53 -10.31
N ARG A 133 24.91 -1.46 -9.69
CA ARG A 133 25.43 -0.11 -9.91
C ARG A 133 26.74 0.11 -9.15
N GLN A 134 27.69 0.78 -9.79
CA GLN A 134 28.93 1.20 -9.15
C GLN A 134 28.74 2.39 -8.20
N LYS A 135 27.78 3.27 -8.51
CA LYS A 135 27.46 4.45 -7.71
C LYS A 135 25.95 4.60 -7.60
N ARG A 136 25.48 5.04 -6.44
CA ARG A 136 24.09 5.42 -6.19
C ARG A 136 24.04 6.90 -5.81
N GLY A 137 22.85 7.49 -5.95
CA GLY A 137 22.53 8.79 -5.39
C GLY A 137 22.47 8.75 -3.86
N ARG A 138 21.86 9.78 -3.27
CA ARG A 138 21.84 9.98 -1.82
C ARG A 138 20.42 9.94 -1.27
N ARG A 139 20.19 9.08 -0.27
CA ARG A 139 18.97 9.13 0.55
C ARG A 139 18.99 10.40 1.39
N LEU A 140 17.91 11.17 1.35
CA LEU A 140 17.73 12.36 2.18
C LEU A 140 16.96 11.99 3.46
N PRO A 141 17.02 12.81 4.51
CA PRO A 141 16.23 12.60 5.72
C PRO A 141 14.74 12.45 5.41
N ASP A 142 14.07 11.57 6.15
CA ASP A 142 12.64 11.37 6.01
C ASP A 142 11.89 12.57 6.64
N GLU A 143 10.87 13.07 5.95
CA GLU A 143 9.99 14.10 6.50
C GLU A 143 8.73 13.43 7.05
N ILE A 144 8.44 13.70 8.31
CA ILE A 144 7.25 13.19 8.98
C ILE A 144 6.36 14.37 9.37
N ARG A 145 5.09 14.28 8.99
CA ARG A 145 4.01 15.18 9.40
C ARG A 145 2.92 14.32 10.05
N ASP A 146 1.86 14.96 10.55
CA ASP A 146 0.79 14.31 11.33
C ASP A 146 0.33 12.95 10.77
N ASP A 147 0.00 12.89 9.48
CA ASP A 147 -0.55 11.73 8.80
C ASP A 147 0.21 11.38 7.51
N VAL A 148 1.37 12.01 7.28
CA VAL A 148 2.16 11.89 6.05
C VAL A 148 3.62 11.61 6.36
N LEU A 149 4.17 10.60 5.67
CA LEU A 149 5.59 10.28 5.60
C LEU A 149 6.12 10.55 4.19
N VAL A 150 7.24 11.25 4.08
CA VAL A 150 7.91 11.51 2.80
C VAL A 150 9.31 10.92 2.83
N LEU A 151 9.53 9.94 1.95
CA LEU A 151 10.85 9.33 1.71
C LEU A 151 11.47 9.98 0.48
N SER A 152 12.69 10.50 0.61
CA SER A 152 13.33 11.32 -0.44
C SER A 152 14.69 10.78 -0.86
N TYR A 153 15.00 10.82 -2.15
CA TYR A 153 16.27 10.38 -2.72
C TYR A 153 16.70 11.29 -3.87
N LEU A 154 17.94 11.79 -3.79
CA LEU A 154 18.56 12.59 -4.84
C LEU A 154 19.40 11.68 -5.73
N GLY A 155 18.97 11.49 -6.98
CA GLY A 155 19.70 10.69 -7.96
C GLY A 155 20.97 11.37 -8.45
N LEU A 156 21.85 10.60 -9.10
CA LEU A 156 23.08 11.11 -9.73
C LEU A 156 22.78 12.02 -10.95
N ASP A 157 21.57 11.90 -11.48
CA ASP A 157 20.97 12.76 -12.50
C ASP A 157 20.48 14.11 -11.95
N GLY A 158 20.67 14.37 -10.66
CA GLY A 158 20.15 15.55 -9.97
C GLY A 158 18.64 15.53 -9.76
N ALA A 159 17.94 14.44 -10.11
CA ALA A 159 16.50 14.35 -9.95
C ALA A 159 16.15 13.93 -8.51
N LEU A 160 15.30 14.74 -7.87
CA LEU A 160 14.72 14.45 -6.56
C LEU A 160 13.52 13.52 -6.74
N ARG A 161 13.67 12.29 -6.25
CA ARG A 161 12.63 11.26 -6.22
C ARG A 161 12.02 11.24 -4.84
N GLN A 162 10.69 11.31 -4.76
CA GLN A 162 9.97 11.30 -3.49
C GLN A 162 8.83 10.30 -3.52
N THR A 163 8.64 9.63 -2.39
CA THR A 163 7.52 8.75 -2.11
C THR A 163 6.76 9.35 -0.94
N HIS A 164 5.54 9.81 -1.19
CA HIS A 164 4.65 10.38 -0.18
C HIS A 164 3.66 9.30 0.24
N ILE A 165 3.58 9.03 1.53
CA ILE A 165 2.73 7.99 2.10
C ILE A 165 1.80 8.68 3.09
N LYS A 166 0.51 8.71 2.77
CA LYS A 166 -0.52 9.28 3.64
C LYS A 166 -1.34 8.16 4.26
N CYS A 167 -1.61 8.25 5.55
CA CYS A 167 -2.47 7.32 6.27
C CYS A 167 -3.72 8.05 6.79
N HIS A 168 -4.89 7.44 6.64
CA HIS A 168 -6.13 7.95 7.21
C HIS A 168 -6.93 6.79 7.83
N PRO A 169 -7.45 6.88 9.07
CA PRO A 169 -7.37 8.00 9.99
C PRO A 169 -5.93 8.31 10.43
N LYS A 170 -5.76 9.42 11.17
CA LYS A 170 -4.45 9.81 11.69
C LYS A 170 -3.85 8.64 12.47
N PRO A 171 -2.63 8.18 12.14
CA PRO A 171 -2.01 7.07 12.83
C PRO A 171 -1.63 7.45 14.26
N LYS A 172 -1.58 6.44 15.14
CA LYS A 172 -1.07 6.57 16.50
C LYS A 172 0.43 6.85 16.51
N GLN A 173 1.17 6.26 15.56
CA GLN A 173 2.61 6.45 15.40
C GLN A 173 2.99 6.41 13.92
N ILE A 174 3.96 7.25 13.55
CA ILE A 174 4.56 7.29 12.22
C ILE A 174 6.07 7.48 12.33
N SER A 175 6.83 6.73 11.53
CA SER A 175 8.29 6.74 11.47
C SER A 175 8.76 6.47 10.04
N GLY A 176 10.07 6.57 9.77
CA GLY A 176 10.64 6.28 8.45
C GLY A 176 10.46 4.84 7.96
N SER A 177 10.12 3.90 8.85
CA SER A 177 9.98 2.47 8.56
C SER A 177 8.63 1.87 8.94
N GLU A 178 7.78 2.59 9.67
CA GLU A 178 6.50 2.06 10.16
C GLU A 178 5.42 3.13 10.35
N ILE A 179 4.18 2.72 10.10
CA ILE A 179 2.96 3.45 10.44
C ILE A 179 2.07 2.52 11.27
N ILE A 180 1.54 3.01 12.40
CA ILE A 180 0.71 2.23 13.32
C ILE A 180 -0.60 2.95 13.57
N CYS A 181 -1.71 2.27 13.28
CA CYS A 181 -3.06 2.67 13.64
C CYS A 181 -3.59 1.76 14.75
N GLU A 182 -4.52 2.26 15.55
CA GLU A 182 -5.15 1.50 16.63
C GLU A 182 -6.64 1.71 16.60
N PHE A 183 -7.40 0.61 16.59
CA PHE A 183 -8.85 0.62 16.48
C PHE A 183 -9.44 -0.08 17.71
N ALA A 184 -10.17 0.67 18.54
CA ALA A 184 -10.95 0.12 19.63
C ALA A 184 -12.37 -0.15 19.12
N LEU A 185 -12.73 -1.43 18.96
CA LEU A 185 -13.98 -1.86 18.34
C LEU A 185 -14.85 -2.66 19.33
N GLN A 186 -16.13 -2.33 19.36
CA GLN A 186 -17.18 -3.14 19.98
C GLN A 186 -17.51 -4.36 19.11
N PRO A 187 -18.09 -5.44 19.68
CA PRO A 187 -18.53 -6.60 18.90
C PRO A 187 -19.37 -6.19 17.67
N LYS A 188 -19.01 -6.73 16.49
CA LYS A 188 -19.61 -6.45 15.17
C LYS A 188 -19.36 -5.05 14.62
N GLU A 189 -18.59 -4.21 15.30
CA GLU A 189 -18.18 -2.91 14.78
C GLU A 189 -17.11 -3.08 13.69
N SER A 190 -17.05 -2.10 12.78
CA SER A 190 -16.06 -2.05 11.72
C SER A 190 -15.35 -0.70 11.68
N ALA A 191 -14.07 -0.73 11.30
CA ALA A 191 -13.29 0.48 11.02
C ALA A 191 -12.62 0.40 9.64
N HIS A 192 -12.24 1.56 9.11
CA HIS A 192 -11.55 1.69 7.84
C HIS A 192 -10.20 2.38 8.06
N CYS A 193 -9.17 1.88 7.38
CA CYS A 193 -7.87 2.50 7.28
C CYS A 193 -7.46 2.60 5.81
N GLN A 194 -7.06 3.77 5.37
CA GLN A 194 -6.61 4.07 4.03
C GLN A 194 -5.13 4.40 4.05
N LEU A 195 -4.40 3.84 3.08
CA LEU A 195 -3.00 4.16 2.84
C LEU A 195 -2.85 4.59 1.38
N THR A 196 -2.37 5.82 1.19
CA THR A 196 -2.20 6.41 -0.14
C THR A 196 -0.72 6.66 -0.39
N VAL A 197 -0.16 5.99 -1.41
CA VAL A 197 1.26 6.10 -1.78
C VAL A 197 1.40 6.79 -3.11
N ALA A 198 2.02 7.96 -3.14
CA ALA A 198 2.18 8.78 -4.32
C ALA A 198 3.67 9.00 -4.63
N ALA A 199 4.06 8.77 -5.89
CA ALA A 199 5.43 8.93 -6.35
C ALA A 199 5.61 10.25 -7.11
N SER A 200 6.78 10.87 -7.05
CA SER A 200 7.15 11.99 -7.93
C SER A 200 8.63 12.00 -8.21
N ILE A 201 8.97 12.58 -9.36
CA ILE A 201 10.33 12.91 -9.78
C ILE A 201 10.35 14.39 -10.14
N GLN A 202 11.25 15.15 -9.55
CA GLN A 202 11.41 16.58 -9.79
C GLN A 202 12.86 16.89 -10.13
N HIS A 203 13.05 17.74 -11.15
CA HIS A 203 14.37 18.30 -11.46
C HIS A 203 14.58 19.70 -10.85
N ASN A 204 13.53 20.32 -10.30
CA ASN A 204 13.54 21.67 -9.69
C ASN A 204 12.83 21.69 -8.34
N SER A 205 13.21 22.64 -7.45
CA SER A 205 12.95 22.65 -6.00
C SER A 205 11.53 22.98 -5.51
N HIS A 206 10.52 23.04 -6.38
CA HIS A 206 9.15 23.31 -5.92
C HIS A 206 8.34 22.01 -5.87
N PRO A 207 8.03 21.50 -4.66
CA PRO A 207 7.18 20.33 -4.55
C PRO A 207 5.78 20.68 -5.06
N PRO A 208 5.17 19.86 -5.92
CA PRO A 208 3.80 20.08 -6.33
C PRO A 208 2.90 19.98 -5.10
N GLN A 209 1.96 20.91 -4.97
CA GLN A 209 0.86 20.75 -4.01
C GLN A 209 0.04 19.53 -4.44
N ARG A 210 0.05 18.47 -3.63
CA ARG A 210 -0.76 17.27 -3.88
C ARG A 210 -2.12 17.44 -3.23
N HIS A 211 -3.16 17.26 -4.05
CA HIS A 211 -4.52 17.09 -3.55
C HIS A 211 -4.74 15.61 -3.23
N TRP A 212 -4.98 15.30 -1.95
CA TRP A 212 -5.26 13.94 -1.51
C TRP A 212 -6.73 13.62 -1.73
N MET A 213 -7.00 12.61 -2.55
CA MET A 213 -8.33 12.04 -2.69
C MET A 213 -8.56 10.91 -1.68
N SER A 214 -9.79 10.74 -1.23
CA SER A 214 -10.20 9.54 -0.50
C SER A 214 -10.20 8.32 -1.43
N PHE A 215 -10.12 7.13 -0.85
CA PHE A 215 -10.19 5.88 -1.61
C PHE A 215 -11.44 5.80 -2.51
N SER A 216 -12.61 6.13 -1.96
CA SER A 216 -13.89 6.07 -2.69
C SER A 216 -13.97 7.09 -3.84
N SER A 217 -13.52 8.33 -3.63
CA SER A 217 -13.49 9.35 -4.69
C SER A 217 -12.53 8.97 -5.81
N ALA A 218 -11.33 8.48 -5.45
CA ALA A 218 -10.36 8.01 -6.43
C ALA A 218 -10.86 6.79 -7.21
N LEU A 219 -11.49 5.82 -6.55
CA LEU A 219 -12.06 4.64 -7.20
C LEU A 219 -13.20 5.02 -8.15
N SER A 220 -14.09 5.93 -7.73
CA SER A 220 -15.16 6.44 -8.58
C SER A 220 -14.61 7.13 -9.83
N GLY A 221 -13.61 8.00 -9.67
CA GLY A 221 -12.98 8.71 -10.79
C GLY A 221 -12.30 7.74 -11.77
N ALA A 222 -11.58 6.76 -11.25
CA ALA A 222 -10.94 5.76 -12.08
C ALA A 222 -11.92 4.85 -12.82
N ASN A 223 -13.02 4.45 -12.17
CA ASN A 223 -14.09 3.69 -12.82
C ASN A 223 -14.74 4.51 -13.95
N THR A 224 -15.00 5.80 -13.74
CA THR A 224 -15.51 6.68 -14.81
C THR A 224 -14.56 6.73 -16.00
N GLU A 225 -13.25 6.83 -15.77
CA GLU A 225 -12.25 6.83 -16.84
C GLU A 225 -12.19 5.50 -17.59
N LEU A 226 -12.24 4.37 -16.88
CA LEU A 226 -12.27 3.03 -17.48
C LEU A 226 -13.50 2.81 -18.35
N GLN A 227 -14.68 3.24 -17.88
CA GLN A 227 -15.91 3.16 -18.67
C GLN A 227 -15.84 4.06 -19.91
N ALA A 228 -15.28 5.27 -19.79
CA ALA A 228 -15.08 6.13 -20.97
C ALA A 228 -14.12 5.49 -22.01
N ALA A 229 -13.07 4.81 -21.54
CA ALA A 229 -12.14 4.11 -22.41
C ALA A 229 -12.74 2.86 -23.07
N SER A 230 -13.57 2.10 -22.35
CA SER A 230 -14.25 0.90 -22.88
C SER A 230 -15.29 1.25 -23.95
N HIS A 231 -16.03 2.36 -23.77
CA HIS A 231 -16.99 2.86 -24.76
C HIS A 231 -16.34 3.41 -26.04
N GLY A 232 -15.07 3.79 -26.00
CA GLY A 232 -14.30 4.24 -27.19
C GLY A 232 -13.75 3.10 -28.06
N LEU A 233 -13.71 1.87 -27.55
CA LEU A 233 -13.26 0.69 -28.28
C LEU A 233 -14.47 -0.01 -28.90
N CYS A 234 -14.74 0.33 -30.16
CA CYS A 234 -15.78 -0.27 -30.99
C CYS A 234 -15.70 -1.81 -30.97
N GLN A 235 -16.82 -2.48 -30.68
CA GLN A 235 -16.93 -3.94 -30.71
C GLN A 235 -16.67 -4.47 -32.12
N ILE A 236 -15.59 -5.22 -32.31
CA ILE A 236 -15.40 -6.03 -33.52
C ILE A 236 -16.21 -7.31 -33.31
N SER A 237 -17.40 -7.38 -33.88
CA SER A 237 -18.12 -8.64 -34.07
C SER A 237 -17.70 -9.26 -35.41
N SER A 238 -17.14 -10.47 -35.39
CA SER A 238 -16.98 -11.28 -36.60
C SER A 238 -18.29 -11.99 -36.93
N SER A 239 -18.80 -11.75 -38.14
CA SER A 239 -19.95 -12.43 -38.75
C SER A 239 -19.69 -13.91 -39.01
#